data_AF-A0A0F6YJT5-F1
#
_entry.id   AF-A0A0F6YJT5-F1
#
_cell.length_a   1.000
_cell.length_b   1.000
_cell.length_c   1.000
_cell.angle_alpha   90.00
_cell.angle_beta   90.00
_cell.angle_gamma   90.00
#
_symmetry.space_group_name_H-M   'P 1'
#
loop_
_entity.id
_entity.type
_entity.pdbx_description
1 polymer ?
#
loop_
_entity_poly.entity_id
_entity_poly.type
_entity_poly.pdbx_seq_one_letter_code
_entity_poly.pdbx_strand_id
1 'polypeptide(L)'
;MRALRYVVAIGIALAFVLGLTSTRTTGQRSASARPRDLGRSTIIYPPQRIALRMDHSLAAHRELDCARCHEGAPTSESSADRLIPAEHTCLPCHAREIDRATPTIETCGTCHVGFVPPASDAGAPIAPVSDVPAARLRFSHRAHVQAGQTCVDCHAGVPDARLATRAHLPTMRDCFRCHAPSGLGDVPAAPRPLECEGCHVASPSGQLRARWPEGWMNPPRWMAGMRHDHEWLVRHRWVAADQGPLCAQCHTESDCTDCHDGRVRPRRVHPSDFLTVHPVYARRDGELGTSGGRCTSCHTISQFCAECHGRLGIAPIAAPDVRTRDRWHPPAAVWVRGPNMHALEAVRSMQSCASCHAEEDCVQCHGARGIGAGVSPHPPGFAMSCRGALETNARACITCHGDVEELRARCR
;
A
#
# COMPACT_ATOMS: atom_id res chain seq x y z
N MET A 1 -86.56 12.07 14.04
CA MET A 1 -87.05 11.26 12.90
C MET A 1 -85.88 11.14 11.93
N ARG A 2 -85.26 10.02 11.53
CA ARG A 2 -85.39 8.54 11.62
C ARG A 2 -83.92 8.05 11.64
N ALA A 3 -83.42 7.29 12.61
CA ALA A 3 -83.48 5.83 12.76
C ALA A 3 -82.98 5.00 11.56
N LEU A 4 -81.99 4.13 11.86
CA LEU A 4 -81.69 2.80 11.28
C LEU A 4 -80.92 2.79 9.92
N ARG A 5 -79.87 1.98 9.67
CA ARG A 5 -79.59 0.59 10.07
C ARG A 5 -78.09 0.23 10.03
N TYR A 6 -77.74 -0.73 10.89
CA TYR A 6 -76.51 -1.52 10.98
C TYR A 6 -76.29 -2.43 9.76
N VAL A 7 -75.02 -2.65 9.39
CA VAL A 7 -74.55 -3.95 8.84
C VAL A 7 -73.21 -4.28 9.51
N VAL A 8 -73.22 -5.41 10.22
CA VAL A 8 -72.06 -6.06 10.84
C VAL A 8 -71.42 -6.98 9.80
N ALA A 9 -70.12 -6.83 9.57
CA ALA A 9 -69.31 -7.82 8.85
C ALA A 9 -68.12 -8.21 9.72
N ILE A 10 -68.16 -9.45 10.22
CA ILE A 10 -67.13 -10.08 11.06
C ILE A 10 -66.04 -10.62 10.12
N GLY A 11 -64.84 -10.04 10.19
CA GLY A 11 -63.64 -10.54 9.52
C GLY A 11 -62.69 -11.17 10.55
N ILE A 12 -62.52 -12.48 10.46
CA ILE A 12 -61.67 -13.32 11.30
C ILE A 12 -60.19 -13.00 11.00
N ALA A 13 -59.46 -12.47 11.99
CA ALA A 13 -58.01 -12.30 11.92
C ALA A 13 -57.31 -13.52 12.54
N LEU A 14 -56.77 -14.39 11.68
CA LEU A 14 -55.87 -15.48 12.05
C LEU A 14 -54.46 -14.91 12.31
N ALA A 15 -54.07 -14.84 13.58
CA ALA A 15 -52.70 -14.49 13.98
C ALA A 15 -51.80 -15.74 13.92
N PHE A 16 -50.93 -15.81 12.91
CA PHE A 16 -49.85 -16.79 12.83
C PHE A 16 -48.66 -16.30 13.70
N VAL A 17 -48.47 -16.90 14.88
CA VAL A 17 -47.29 -16.68 15.72
C VAL A 17 -46.20 -17.65 15.29
N LEU A 18 -45.27 -17.19 14.46
CA LEU A 18 -44.01 -17.89 14.17
C LEU A 18 -42.96 -17.46 15.20
N GLY A 19 -42.69 -18.34 16.15
CA GLY A 19 -41.61 -18.20 17.11
C GLY A 19 -40.25 -18.35 16.44
N LEU A 20 -39.47 -17.28 16.41
CA LEU A 20 -38.04 -17.30 16.10
C LEU A 20 -37.27 -17.14 17.41
N THR A 21 -36.86 -18.26 17.99
CA THR A 21 -35.89 -18.31 19.09
C THR A 21 -34.51 -17.92 18.55
N SER A 22 -34.11 -16.66 18.76
CA SER A 22 -32.75 -16.20 18.49
C SER A 22 -31.81 -16.73 19.58
N THR A 23 -31.04 -17.77 19.25
CA THR A 23 -29.94 -18.24 20.08
C THR A 23 -28.82 -17.19 20.04
N ARG A 24 -28.59 -16.51 21.17
CA ARG A 24 -27.42 -15.66 21.38
C ARG A 24 -26.18 -16.54 21.35
N THR A 25 -25.49 -16.58 20.22
CA THR A 25 -24.11 -17.02 20.15
C THR A 25 -23.26 -16.02 20.92
N THR A 26 -22.79 -16.42 22.09
CA THR A 26 -21.71 -15.76 22.82
C THR A 26 -20.46 -15.81 21.95
N GLY A 27 -20.27 -14.79 21.12
CA GLY A 27 -19.04 -14.54 20.41
C GLY A 27 -17.91 -14.39 21.41
N GLN A 28 -17.02 -15.38 21.44
CA GLN A 28 -15.75 -15.32 22.13
C GLN A 28 -15.02 -14.05 21.69
N ARG A 29 -14.77 -13.14 22.64
CA ARG A 29 -13.91 -11.99 22.42
C ARG A 29 -12.51 -12.52 22.10
N SER A 30 -12.14 -12.53 20.83
CA SER A 30 -10.75 -12.74 20.43
C SER A 30 -9.89 -11.66 21.08
N ALA A 31 -9.17 -12.05 22.13
CA ALA A 31 -8.08 -11.32 22.71
C ALA A 31 -6.89 -11.37 21.74
N SER A 32 -6.85 -10.45 20.77
CA SER A 32 -5.60 -9.98 20.15
C SER A 32 -5.86 -8.68 19.41
N ALA A 33 -6.23 -7.63 20.16
CA ALA A 33 -6.07 -6.28 19.66
C ALA A 33 -4.58 -5.94 19.76
N ARG A 34 -3.83 -6.09 18.66
CA ARG A 34 -2.56 -5.39 18.49
C ARG A 34 -2.79 -3.90 18.84
N PRO A 35 -1.84 -3.21 19.50
CA PRO A 35 -2.02 -1.80 19.86
C PRO A 35 -2.51 -1.04 18.64
N ARG A 36 -3.69 -0.41 18.75
CA ARG A 36 -4.22 0.47 17.71
C ARG A 36 -3.13 1.48 17.41
N ASP A 37 -2.64 1.48 16.17
CA ASP A 37 -1.69 2.44 15.66
C ASP A 37 -2.13 3.86 16.09
N LEU A 38 -1.40 4.47 17.02
CA LEU A 38 -1.80 5.64 17.81
C LEU A 38 -1.83 6.96 17.00
N GLY A 39 -2.05 6.87 15.69
CA GLY A 39 -2.15 8.00 14.76
C GLY A 39 -0.85 8.79 14.57
N ARG A 40 0.26 8.37 15.20
CA ARG A 40 1.53 9.11 15.26
C ARG A 40 2.63 8.30 14.62
N SER A 41 3.22 8.89 13.58
CA SER A 41 4.26 8.25 12.78
C SER A 41 5.49 7.92 13.63
N THR A 42 5.94 6.67 13.57
CA THR A 42 7.22 6.21 14.14
C THR A 42 8.43 6.78 13.42
N ILE A 43 8.23 7.37 12.24
CA ILE A 43 9.26 8.09 11.49
C ILE A 43 9.36 9.52 12.02
N ILE A 44 8.24 10.23 12.18
CA ILE A 44 8.22 11.61 12.71
C ILE A 44 8.64 11.67 14.18
N TYR A 45 8.13 10.73 14.97
CA TYR A 45 8.47 10.56 16.37
C TYR A 45 9.14 9.20 16.53
N PRO A 46 10.48 9.14 16.46
CA PRO A 46 11.22 7.89 16.58
C PRO A 46 10.89 7.13 17.86
N PRO A 47 11.13 5.81 17.90
CA PRO A 47 10.94 5.02 19.11
C PRO A 47 11.71 5.62 20.29
N GLN A 48 11.00 5.84 21.40
CA GLN A 48 11.54 6.34 22.65
C GLN A 48 11.82 5.19 23.61
N ARG A 49 12.86 5.33 24.43
CA ARG A 49 13.12 4.46 25.57
C ARG A 49 12.97 5.30 26.83
N ILE A 50 11.90 5.10 27.59
CA ILE A 50 11.71 5.78 28.86
C ILE A 50 12.20 4.86 29.97
N ALA A 51 13.16 5.35 30.75
CA ALA A 51 13.77 4.61 31.84
C ALA A 51 13.54 5.28 33.21
N LEU A 52 12.56 6.20 33.26
CA LEU A 52 12.14 6.92 34.45
C LEU A 52 10.64 6.70 34.67
N ARG A 53 10.23 6.40 35.91
CA ARG A 53 8.85 6.44 36.34
C ARG A 53 8.52 7.87 36.74
N MET A 54 7.81 8.59 35.88
CA MET A 54 7.28 9.92 36.17
C MET A 54 5.77 9.94 35.92
N ASP A 55 5.01 9.89 37.03
CA ASP A 55 3.55 9.81 37.02
C ASP A 55 2.92 11.21 37.04
N HIS A 56 2.41 11.66 35.88
CA HIS A 56 1.77 12.97 35.80
C HIS A 56 0.37 12.97 36.43
N SER A 57 -0.25 11.81 36.64
CA SER A 57 -1.60 11.69 37.17
C SER A 57 -1.69 11.87 38.69
N LEU A 58 -0.55 11.89 39.39
CA LEU A 58 -0.49 12.20 40.82
C LEU A 58 -1.01 13.62 41.08
N ALA A 59 -1.87 13.79 42.09
CA ALA A 59 -2.47 15.08 42.42
C ALA A 59 -1.42 16.20 42.59
N ALA A 60 -0.34 15.92 43.34
CA ALA A 60 0.75 16.86 43.54
C ALA A 60 1.49 17.24 42.25
N HIS A 61 1.53 16.38 41.23
CA HIS A 61 2.16 16.70 39.95
C HIS A 61 1.23 17.48 39.02
N ARG A 62 -0.08 17.17 39.04
CA ARG A 62 -1.09 17.86 38.21
C ARG A 62 -1.29 19.32 38.60
N GLU A 63 -1.04 19.67 39.85
CA GLU A 63 -1.17 21.04 40.36
C GLU A 63 0.02 21.94 40.02
N LEU A 64 1.13 21.36 39.50
CA LEU A 64 2.32 22.12 39.14
C LEU A 64 2.23 22.64 37.71
N ASP A 65 2.81 23.83 37.49
CA ASP A 65 3.03 24.33 36.14
C ASP A 65 3.97 23.39 35.37
N CYS A 66 3.64 23.06 34.12
CA CYS A 66 4.43 22.16 33.28
C CYS A 66 5.88 22.62 33.12
N ALA A 67 6.10 23.95 32.98
CA ALA A 67 7.41 24.55 32.80
C ALA A 67 8.29 24.42 34.05
N ARG A 68 7.72 24.12 35.22
CA ARG A 68 8.50 23.84 36.42
C ARG A 68 9.40 22.62 36.26
N CYS A 69 8.92 21.59 35.57
CA CYS A 69 9.69 20.39 35.25
C CYS A 69 10.36 20.49 33.88
N HIS A 70 9.68 21.11 32.93
CA HIS A 70 10.13 21.28 31.55
C HIS A 70 10.72 22.69 31.33
N GLU A 71 11.74 23.04 32.12
CA GLU A 71 12.29 24.41 32.24
C GLU A 71 12.63 25.07 30.90
N GLY A 72 13.19 24.31 29.96
CA GLY A 72 13.57 24.81 28.63
C GLY A 72 12.43 24.84 27.61
N ALA A 73 11.27 24.26 27.91
CA ALA A 73 10.20 24.12 26.92
C ALA A 73 9.61 25.48 26.47
N PRO A 74 9.31 26.45 27.36
CA PRO A 74 8.74 27.72 26.93
C PRO A 74 9.63 28.56 26.01
N THR A 75 10.94 28.32 26.02
CA THR A 75 11.93 29.11 25.26
C THR A 75 12.56 28.35 24.10
N SER A 76 12.29 27.05 23.98
CA SER A 76 12.84 26.21 22.92
C SER A 76 12.38 26.63 21.52
N GLU A 77 13.33 26.70 20.60
CA GLU A 77 13.10 27.04 19.19
C GLU A 77 13.28 25.84 18.25
N SER A 78 13.68 24.68 18.80
CA SER A 78 14.03 23.50 18.04
C SER A 78 13.43 22.24 18.62
N SER A 79 12.93 21.38 17.73
CA SER A 79 12.49 20.02 18.05
C SER A 79 13.62 19.07 18.45
N ALA A 80 14.88 19.50 18.27
CA ALA A 80 16.07 18.77 18.69
C ALA A 80 16.47 19.05 20.13
N ASP A 81 15.88 20.06 20.78
CA ASP A 81 16.18 20.41 22.16
C ASP A 81 15.73 19.29 23.11
N ARG A 82 16.56 18.98 24.11
CA ARG A 82 16.22 18.00 25.14
C ARG A 82 15.39 18.66 26.23
N LEU A 83 14.07 18.60 26.07
CA LEU A 83 13.10 19.25 26.98
C LEU A 83 12.52 18.33 28.06
N ILE A 84 13.12 17.15 28.24
CA ILE A 84 12.75 16.26 29.36
C ILE A 84 13.44 16.74 30.65
N PRO A 85 12.77 16.65 31.82
CA PRO A 85 13.33 17.12 33.08
C PRO A 85 14.65 16.41 33.40
N ALA A 86 15.61 17.17 33.93
CA ALA A 86 16.82 16.61 34.52
C ALA A 86 16.63 16.37 36.03
N GLU A 87 17.53 15.61 36.65
CA GLU A 87 17.43 15.24 38.07
C GLU A 87 17.29 16.45 39.00
N HIS A 88 17.98 17.56 38.69
CA HIS A 88 17.95 18.77 39.52
C HIS A 88 16.54 19.34 39.68
N THR A 89 15.68 19.15 38.68
CA THR A 89 14.29 19.61 38.70
C THR A 89 13.44 18.89 39.74
N CYS A 90 13.84 17.67 40.11
CA CYS A 90 13.14 16.85 41.10
C CYS A 90 13.61 17.15 42.53
N LEU A 91 14.88 17.55 42.70
CA LEU A 91 15.51 17.76 44.01
C LEU A 91 14.73 18.69 44.97
N PRO A 92 14.11 19.80 44.54
CA PRO A 92 13.39 20.69 45.45
C PRO A 92 12.25 20.02 46.23
N CYS A 93 11.70 18.92 45.71
CA CYS A 93 10.62 18.17 46.35
C CYS A 93 11.06 16.76 46.79
N HIS A 94 11.97 16.13 46.05
CA HIS A 94 12.41 14.74 46.25
C HIS A 94 13.82 14.60 46.84
N ALA A 95 14.33 15.63 47.53
CA ALA A 95 15.68 15.59 48.13
C ALA A 95 15.87 14.46 49.16
N ARG A 96 14.79 13.94 49.76
CA ARG A 96 14.86 12.84 50.73
C ARG A 96 15.02 11.49 50.05
N GLU A 97 14.46 11.34 48.86
CA GLU A 97 14.50 10.11 48.07
C GLU A 97 15.75 10.05 47.16
N ILE A 98 16.28 11.20 46.75
CA ILE A 98 17.49 11.30 45.90
C ILE A 98 18.74 11.33 46.80
N ASP A 99 19.09 10.17 47.38
CA ASP A 99 20.35 9.98 48.11
C ASP A 99 21.43 9.39 47.18
N ARG A 100 22.35 10.25 46.74
CA ARG A 100 23.51 9.82 45.93
C ARG A 100 24.62 9.18 46.76
N ALA A 101 24.65 9.41 48.08
CA ALA A 101 25.64 8.78 48.96
C ALA A 101 25.29 7.29 49.18
N THR A 102 24.00 6.96 49.18
CA THR A 102 23.51 5.58 49.36
C THR A 102 22.53 5.16 48.25
N PRO A 103 23.02 4.84 47.04
CA PRO A 103 22.15 4.52 45.91
C PRO A 103 21.61 3.08 46.01
N THR A 104 20.36 2.92 46.45
CA THR A 104 19.67 1.62 46.58
C THR A 104 18.51 1.47 45.60
N ILE A 105 17.92 0.28 45.55
CA ILE A 105 16.71 0.03 44.74
C ILE A 105 15.51 0.81 45.31
N GLU A 106 15.45 0.97 46.63
CA GLU A 106 14.39 1.69 47.35
C GLU A 106 14.53 3.21 47.24
N THR A 107 15.72 3.73 46.95
CA THR A 107 15.92 5.15 46.64
C THR A 107 15.87 5.38 45.14
N CYS A 108 16.94 5.05 44.42
CA CYS A 108 17.07 5.32 42.98
C CYS A 108 16.15 4.45 42.10
N GLY A 109 15.89 3.19 42.50
CA GLY A 109 15.09 2.24 41.71
C GLY A 109 13.58 2.50 41.72
N THR A 110 13.08 3.38 42.59
CA THR A 110 11.69 3.87 42.57
C THR A 110 11.43 4.63 41.27
N CYS A 111 12.35 5.53 40.93
CA CYS A 111 12.31 6.36 39.74
C CYS A 111 12.95 5.68 38.53
N HIS A 112 14.17 5.14 38.66
CA HIS A 112 14.89 4.56 37.53
C HIS A 112 14.47 3.11 37.25
N VAL A 113 13.78 2.90 36.12
CA VAL A 113 13.36 1.57 35.68
C VAL A 113 14.59 0.78 35.23
N GLY A 114 14.86 -0.34 35.90
CA GLY A 114 16.04 -1.16 35.63
C GLY A 114 17.31 -0.65 36.30
N PHE A 115 17.18 0.16 37.35
CA PHE A 115 18.30 0.53 38.22
C PHE A 115 19.00 -0.70 38.79
N VAL A 116 20.34 -0.66 38.79
CA VAL A 116 21.19 -1.67 39.41
C VAL A 116 22.06 -1.00 40.46
N PRO A 117 21.98 -1.38 41.75
CA PRO A 117 22.84 -0.85 42.79
C PRO A 117 24.31 -1.26 42.54
N PRO A 118 25.28 -0.53 43.13
CA PRO A 118 26.68 -0.89 42.98
C PRO A 118 26.96 -2.28 43.56
N ALA A 119 27.75 -3.09 42.85
CA ALA A 119 28.07 -4.47 43.27
C ALA A 119 29.04 -4.54 44.46
N SER A 120 29.73 -3.44 44.75
CA SER A 120 30.65 -3.25 45.89
C SER A 120 30.81 -1.76 46.15
N ASP A 121 31.44 -1.39 47.27
CA ASP A 121 31.68 0.01 47.64
C ASP A 121 32.52 0.80 46.61
N ALA A 122 33.28 0.10 45.75
CA ALA A 122 34.06 0.71 44.67
C ALA A 122 33.33 0.72 43.32
N GLY A 123 32.16 0.08 43.23
CA GLY A 123 31.35 -0.01 42.02
C GLY A 123 30.48 1.23 41.82
N ALA A 124 30.21 1.59 40.57
CA ALA A 124 29.24 2.64 40.24
C ALA A 124 27.82 2.05 40.10
N PRO A 125 26.78 2.73 40.58
CA PRO A 125 25.40 2.35 40.28
C PRO A 125 25.13 2.50 38.78
N ILE A 126 24.22 1.67 38.25
CA ILE A 126 23.72 1.81 36.87
C ILE A 126 22.30 2.35 36.94
N ALA A 127 22.13 3.61 36.55
CA ALA A 127 20.83 4.25 36.40
C ALA A 127 20.51 4.41 34.90
N PRO A 128 19.59 3.61 34.34
CA PRO A 128 19.14 3.79 32.97
C PRO A 128 18.60 5.20 32.71
N VAL A 129 19.00 5.77 31.57
CA VAL A 129 18.61 7.12 31.15
C VAL A 129 17.53 7.03 30.08
N SER A 130 16.48 7.84 30.25
CA SER A 130 15.45 8.06 29.25
C SER A 130 16.04 8.71 28.01
N ASP A 131 15.68 8.16 26.86
CA ASP A 131 16.10 8.57 25.53
C ASP A 131 14.84 8.82 24.69
N VAL A 132 14.63 10.10 24.40
CA VAL A 132 13.52 10.61 23.60
C VAL A 132 14.16 11.31 22.40
N PRO A 133 14.31 10.61 21.26
CA PRO A 133 14.94 11.18 20.09
C PRO A 133 14.19 12.42 19.60
N ALA A 134 14.92 13.35 18.98
CA ALA A 134 14.37 14.55 18.36
C ALA A 134 13.25 14.20 17.38
N ALA A 135 12.16 14.97 17.42
CA ALA A 135 11.12 14.85 16.43
C ALA A 135 11.64 15.32 15.07
N ARG A 136 11.29 14.64 13.99
CA ARG A 136 11.75 14.94 12.63
C ARG A 136 10.90 16.04 11.97
N LEU A 137 10.73 17.14 12.70
CA LEU A 137 9.91 18.31 12.33
C LEU A 137 10.66 19.60 12.64
N ARG A 138 10.32 20.67 11.94
CA ARG A 138 10.62 22.04 12.34
C ARG A 138 9.52 22.49 13.30
N PHE A 139 9.89 22.82 14.53
CA PHE A 139 8.95 23.24 15.55
C PHE A 139 9.63 24.11 16.59
N SER A 140 8.97 25.21 16.99
CA SER A 140 9.42 26.13 18.02
C SER A 140 8.34 26.22 19.10
N HIS A 141 8.63 25.76 20.32
CA HIS A 141 7.72 25.93 21.45
C HIS A 141 7.56 27.41 21.79
N ARG A 142 8.66 28.18 21.78
CA ARG A 142 8.66 29.62 22.04
C ARG A 142 7.64 30.36 21.20
N ALA A 143 7.61 30.11 19.89
CA ALA A 143 6.66 30.77 18.99
C ALA A 143 5.20 30.46 19.35
N HIS A 144 4.89 29.22 19.74
CA HIS A 144 3.52 28.82 20.09
C HIS A 144 3.09 29.35 21.46
N VAL A 145 3.98 29.32 22.46
CA VAL A 145 3.71 29.88 23.79
C VAL A 145 3.52 31.39 23.71
N GLN A 146 4.35 32.10 22.95
CA GLN A 146 4.19 33.54 22.71
C GLN A 146 2.90 33.90 21.96
N ALA A 147 2.39 32.98 21.14
CA ALA A 147 1.11 33.11 20.47
C ALA A 147 -0.10 32.77 21.37
N GLY A 148 0.13 32.46 22.66
CA GLY A 148 -0.92 32.19 23.66
C GLY A 148 -1.36 30.72 23.74
N GLN A 149 -0.66 29.80 23.08
CA GLN A 149 -0.99 28.37 23.15
C GLN A 149 -0.54 27.77 24.49
N THR A 150 -1.38 26.92 25.06
CA THR A 150 -1.08 26.19 26.30
C THR A 150 -0.45 24.83 25.99
N CYS A 151 0.25 24.24 26.96
CA CYS A 151 0.91 22.94 26.79
C CYS A 151 -0.08 21.84 26.40
N VAL A 152 -1.26 21.83 27.03
CA VAL A 152 -2.28 20.79 26.88
C VAL A 152 -3.08 20.90 25.58
N ASP A 153 -3.00 22.04 24.87
CA ASP A 153 -3.61 22.18 23.54
C ASP A 153 -3.01 21.19 22.53
N CYS A 154 -1.71 20.88 22.69
CA CYS A 154 -0.98 19.91 21.86
C CYS A 154 -0.68 18.61 22.61
N HIS A 155 -0.31 18.69 23.90
CA HIS A 155 0.00 17.54 24.75
C HIS A 155 -1.23 17.00 25.48
N ALA A 156 -2.29 16.77 24.71
CA ALA A 156 -3.58 16.32 25.23
C ALA A 156 -3.44 15.02 26.04
N GLY A 157 -4.05 15.01 27.23
CA GLY A 157 -4.10 13.85 28.13
C GLY A 157 -2.86 13.64 29.01
N VAL A 158 -1.79 14.45 28.87
CA VAL A 158 -0.64 14.37 29.79
C VAL A 158 -1.02 14.52 31.26
N PRO A 159 -1.91 15.45 31.67
CA PRO A 159 -2.26 15.60 33.09
C PRO A 159 -2.80 14.31 33.73
N ASP A 160 -3.44 13.43 32.96
CA ASP A 160 -4.03 12.18 33.47
C ASP A 160 -3.14 10.96 33.17
N ALA A 161 -1.95 11.18 32.60
CA ALA A 161 -1.06 10.10 32.18
C ALA A 161 -0.14 9.64 33.32
N ARG A 162 -0.20 8.35 33.66
CA ARG A 162 0.84 7.75 34.50
C ARG A 162 2.23 7.79 33.88
N LEU A 163 2.30 7.78 32.56
CA LEU A 163 3.56 7.98 31.87
C LEU A 163 3.29 8.72 30.56
N ALA A 164 3.86 9.91 30.44
CA ALA A 164 3.85 10.63 29.19
C ALA A 164 4.72 9.89 28.16
N THR A 165 4.08 9.46 27.08
CA THR A 165 4.73 8.81 25.94
C THR A 165 4.44 9.52 24.63
N ARG A 166 5.01 9.03 23.52
CA ARG A 166 4.65 9.43 22.15
C ARG A 166 3.14 9.54 21.92
N ALA A 167 2.32 8.77 22.65
CA ALA A 167 0.85 8.87 22.59
C ALA A 167 0.27 10.25 22.93
N HIS A 168 1.06 11.14 23.54
CA HIS A 168 0.66 12.50 23.95
C HIS A 168 1.40 13.59 23.18
N LEU A 169 2.08 13.26 22.09
CA LEU A 169 2.62 14.28 21.17
C LEU A 169 1.50 14.78 20.25
N PRO A 170 1.59 15.95 19.61
CA PRO A 170 0.58 16.35 18.64
C PRO A 170 0.58 15.43 17.40
N THR A 171 -0.57 15.30 16.75
CA THR A 171 -0.66 14.75 15.40
C THR A 171 -0.62 15.87 14.37
N MET A 172 -0.37 15.53 13.11
CA MET A 172 -0.47 16.51 12.02
C MET A 172 -1.86 17.17 11.94
N ARG A 173 -2.93 16.46 12.32
CA ARG A 173 -4.28 17.04 12.41
C ARG A 173 -4.40 18.11 13.48
N ASP A 174 -3.66 17.96 14.58
CA ASP A 174 -3.67 18.95 15.66
C ASP A 174 -2.98 20.23 15.18
N CYS A 175 -1.85 20.11 14.47
CA CYS A 175 -1.20 21.25 13.81
C CYS A 175 -2.13 21.93 12.80
N PHE A 176 -2.87 21.14 12.01
CA PHE A 176 -3.72 21.63 10.93
C PHE A 176 -4.96 22.40 11.40
N ARG A 177 -5.31 22.35 12.69
CA ARG A 177 -6.34 23.24 13.24
C ARG A 177 -6.00 24.72 13.04
N CYS A 178 -4.70 25.04 13.01
CA CYS A 178 -4.19 26.41 12.84
C CYS A 178 -3.34 26.59 11.57
N HIS A 179 -2.73 25.52 11.05
CA HIS A 179 -1.75 25.55 9.97
C HIS A 179 -2.10 24.76 8.70
N ALA A 180 -3.34 24.28 8.55
CA ALA A 180 -3.74 23.55 7.35
C ALA A 180 -3.48 24.38 6.08
N PRO A 181 -2.78 23.81 5.06
CA PRO A 181 -2.61 24.46 3.78
C PRO A 181 -3.94 24.59 3.03
N SER A 182 -3.99 25.51 2.08
CA SER A 182 -5.15 25.66 1.21
C SER A 182 -5.19 24.56 0.13
N GLY A 183 -6.39 24.11 -0.24
CA GLY A 183 -6.58 23.18 -1.35
C GLY A 183 -6.18 21.72 -1.09
N LEU A 184 -5.91 21.34 0.17
CA LEU A 184 -5.54 19.98 0.54
C LEU A 184 -6.77 19.09 0.76
N GLY A 185 -7.25 18.44 -0.30
CA GLY A 185 -8.47 17.62 -0.26
C GLY A 185 -9.64 18.36 0.43
N ASP A 186 -10.31 17.67 1.36
CA ASP A 186 -11.43 18.22 2.12
C ASP A 186 -11.00 18.96 3.41
N VAL A 187 -9.71 19.23 3.59
CA VAL A 187 -9.22 19.92 4.80
C VAL A 187 -9.51 21.42 4.66
N PRO A 188 -10.27 22.03 5.60
CA PRO A 188 -10.50 23.47 5.58
C PRO A 188 -9.18 24.23 5.73
N ALA A 189 -9.00 25.30 4.95
CA ALA A 189 -7.87 26.19 5.10
C ALA A 189 -7.85 26.80 6.51
N ALA A 190 -6.68 26.83 7.14
CA ALA A 190 -6.54 27.35 8.49
C ALA A 190 -6.16 28.85 8.49
N PRO A 191 -6.29 29.54 9.63
CA PRO A 191 -6.00 30.98 9.73
C PRO A 191 -4.55 31.36 9.42
N ARG A 192 -3.60 30.44 9.62
CA ARG A 192 -2.16 30.66 9.39
C ARG A 192 -1.59 29.50 8.57
N PRO A 193 -1.98 29.36 7.29
CA PRO A 193 -1.61 28.20 6.49
C PRO A 193 -0.09 28.12 6.36
N LEU A 194 0.43 26.89 6.39
CA LEU A 194 1.84 26.61 6.12
C LEU A 194 1.95 25.64 4.96
N GLU A 195 2.95 25.87 4.13
CA GLU A 195 3.42 24.86 3.19
C GLU A 195 4.07 23.70 3.95
N CYS A 196 4.15 22.53 3.30
CA CYS A 196 4.55 21.30 3.97
C CYS A 196 5.97 21.39 4.57
N GLU A 197 6.89 22.10 3.91
CA GLU A 197 8.26 22.33 4.37
C GLU A 197 8.37 23.25 5.59
N GLY A 198 7.32 24.00 5.91
CA GLY A 198 7.26 24.81 7.13
C GLY A 198 7.34 23.96 8.40
N CYS A 199 6.91 22.69 8.32
CA CYS A 199 6.98 21.73 9.42
C CYS A 199 7.88 20.53 9.10
N HIS A 200 7.96 20.07 7.86
CA HIS A 200 8.75 18.91 7.51
C HIS A 200 10.18 19.27 7.11
N VAL A 201 11.12 18.38 7.43
CA VAL A 201 12.51 18.53 6.98
C VAL A 201 12.57 18.27 5.48
N ALA A 202 13.11 19.21 4.72
CA ALA A 202 13.33 19.08 3.27
C ALA A 202 14.65 18.35 2.97
N SER A 203 14.72 17.70 1.81
CA SER A 203 15.95 17.22 1.19
C SER A 203 16.67 18.38 0.49
N PRO A 204 17.96 18.20 0.11
CA PRO A 204 18.68 19.19 -0.69
C PRO A 204 18.04 19.47 -2.06
N SER A 205 17.23 18.53 -2.57
CA SER A 205 16.52 18.64 -3.85
C SER A 205 15.21 19.44 -3.76
N GLY A 206 14.87 19.98 -2.59
CA GLY A 206 13.69 20.82 -2.37
C GLY A 206 12.41 20.06 -2.04
N GLN A 207 12.34 18.74 -2.30
CA GLN A 207 11.24 17.92 -1.80
C GLN A 207 11.34 17.70 -0.28
N LEU A 208 10.25 17.29 0.35
CA LEU A 208 10.30 16.77 1.71
C LEU A 208 11.16 15.52 1.78
N ARG A 209 11.95 15.42 2.86
CA ARG A 209 12.69 14.20 3.18
C ARG A 209 11.71 13.10 3.62
N ALA A 210 11.20 12.36 2.65
CA ALA A 210 10.27 11.26 2.88
C ALA A 210 10.98 9.95 3.26
N ARG A 211 12.23 9.75 2.85
CA ARG A 211 13.01 8.53 3.14
C ARG A 211 13.91 8.69 4.36
N TRP A 212 13.77 7.76 5.29
CA TRP A 212 14.58 7.65 6.51
C TRP A 212 15.15 6.23 6.66
N PRO A 213 16.20 6.02 7.48
CA PRO A 213 16.80 4.70 7.69
C PRO A 213 15.77 3.63 8.10
N GLU A 214 14.79 4.00 8.91
CA GLU A 214 13.76 3.09 9.43
C GLU A 214 12.61 2.86 8.44
N GLY A 215 12.46 3.71 7.42
CA GLY A 215 11.35 3.59 6.48
C GLY A 215 10.94 4.88 5.79
N TRP A 216 9.78 4.80 5.12
CA TRP A 216 9.16 5.93 4.44
C TRP A 216 8.19 6.67 5.36
N MET A 217 8.26 7.99 5.36
CA MET A 217 7.24 8.88 5.91
C MET A 217 6.05 8.92 4.94
N ASN A 218 5.17 7.93 5.06
CA ASN A 218 3.99 7.86 4.21
C ASN A 218 2.93 8.89 4.64
N PRO A 219 2.20 9.52 3.69
CA PRO A 219 1.08 10.38 4.01
C PRO A 219 0.01 9.66 4.84
N PRO A 220 -0.67 10.36 5.76
CA PRO A 220 -1.72 9.76 6.56
C PRO A 220 -2.98 9.48 5.72
N ARG A 221 -3.83 8.56 6.18
CA ARG A 221 -5.05 8.13 5.45
C ARG A 221 -5.98 9.27 5.03
N TRP A 222 -6.04 10.31 5.84
CA TRP A 222 -6.97 11.41 5.67
C TRP A 222 -6.45 12.52 4.76
N MET A 223 -5.17 12.48 4.37
CA MET A 223 -4.59 13.48 3.47
C MET A 223 -4.94 13.10 2.03
N ALA A 224 -6.12 13.52 1.58
CA ALA A 224 -6.63 13.33 0.22
C ALA A 224 -6.46 11.89 -0.34
N GLY A 225 -6.56 10.87 0.52
CA GLY A 225 -6.35 9.48 0.11
C GLY A 225 -4.91 9.09 -0.26
N MET A 226 -3.91 9.96 -0.05
CA MET A 226 -2.50 9.78 -0.46
C MET A 226 -1.69 8.75 0.32
N ARG A 227 -2.33 7.96 1.19
CA ARG A 227 -1.60 6.92 1.92
C ARG A 227 -0.92 5.97 0.93
N HIS A 228 0.34 5.62 1.14
CA HIS A 228 1.05 4.70 0.25
C HIS A 228 0.93 3.23 0.71
N ASP A 229 -0.31 2.73 0.77
CA ASP A 229 -0.58 1.32 1.12
C ASP A 229 -0.72 0.40 -0.11
N HIS A 230 -1.21 -0.82 0.06
CA HIS A 230 -1.34 -1.79 -1.03
C HIS A 230 -2.29 -1.32 -2.14
N GLU A 231 -3.36 -0.63 -1.77
CA GLU A 231 -4.37 -0.15 -2.71
C GLU A 231 -3.93 1.14 -3.43
N TRP A 232 -2.77 1.70 -3.08
CA TRP A 232 -2.28 2.94 -3.68
C TRP A 232 -2.11 2.82 -5.19
N LEU A 233 -1.65 1.65 -5.66
CA LEU A 233 -1.48 1.35 -7.08
C LEU A 233 -2.76 1.52 -7.91
N VAL A 234 -3.94 1.37 -7.30
CA VAL A 234 -5.22 1.56 -8.00
C VAL A 234 -5.73 3.00 -7.83
N ARG A 235 -5.66 3.55 -6.62
CA ARG A 235 -6.29 4.85 -6.33
C ARG A 235 -5.44 6.06 -6.71
N HIS A 236 -4.12 5.91 -6.87
CA HIS A 236 -3.24 7.05 -7.15
C HIS A 236 -3.65 7.79 -8.42
N ARG A 237 -4.29 7.13 -9.40
CA ARG A 237 -4.79 7.77 -10.63
C ARG A 237 -5.80 8.89 -10.37
N TRP A 238 -6.69 8.73 -9.40
CA TRP A 238 -7.69 9.74 -9.04
C TRP A 238 -7.05 10.82 -8.18
N VAL A 239 -6.24 10.40 -7.21
CA VAL A 239 -5.55 11.32 -6.31
C VAL A 239 -4.57 12.21 -7.07
N ALA A 240 -3.85 11.68 -8.07
CA ALA A 240 -2.97 12.45 -8.94
C ALA A 240 -3.74 13.39 -9.86
N ALA A 241 -4.92 12.99 -10.35
CA ALA A 241 -5.78 13.87 -11.14
C ALA A 241 -6.29 15.06 -10.29
N ASP A 242 -6.68 14.79 -9.05
CA ASP A 242 -7.29 15.81 -8.17
C ASP A 242 -6.25 16.66 -7.41
N GLN A 243 -5.07 16.10 -7.13
CA GLN A 243 -4.07 16.67 -6.22
C GLN A 243 -2.64 16.61 -6.77
N GLY A 244 -2.48 16.51 -8.09
CA GLY A 244 -1.17 16.36 -8.77
C GLY A 244 -0.06 17.29 -8.27
N PRO A 245 -0.30 18.62 -8.09
CA PRO A 245 0.72 19.54 -7.58
C PRO A 245 1.25 19.18 -6.19
N LEU A 246 0.47 18.50 -5.35
CA LEU A 246 0.93 18.13 -4.01
C LEU A 246 1.95 16.99 -4.05
N CYS A 247 1.90 16.13 -5.07
CA CYS A 247 2.88 15.05 -5.23
C CYS A 247 4.30 15.60 -5.34
N ALA A 248 4.48 16.72 -6.03
CA ALA A 248 5.76 17.40 -6.23
C ALA A 248 6.42 17.92 -4.93
N GLN A 249 5.64 18.03 -3.84
CA GLN A 249 6.17 18.37 -2.52
C GLN A 249 7.03 17.24 -1.94
N CYS A 250 6.80 16.00 -2.35
CA CYS A 250 7.52 14.82 -1.84
C CYS A 250 8.27 14.05 -2.92
N HIS A 251 7.85 14.16 -4.18
CA HIS A 251 8.33 13.38 -5.31
C HIS A 251 8.95 14.26 -6.38
N THR A 252 9.90 13.70 -7.13
CA THR A 252 10.41 14.29 -8.37
C THR A 252 9.65 13.76 -9.57
N GLU A 253 9.77 14.43 -10.72
CA GLU A 253 9.23 13.92 -11.99
C GLU A 253 9.76 12.51 -12.33
N SER A 254 11.02 12.24 -11.99
CA SER A 254 11.62 10.93 -12.22
C SER A 254 10.92 9.81 -11.44
N ASP A 255 10.43 10.09 -10.23
CA ASP A 255 9.71 9.10 -9.43
C ASP A 255 8.41 8.65 -10.13
N CYS A 256 7.75 9.56 -10.85
CA CYS A 256 6.58 9.26 -11.66
C CYS A 256 6.97 8.42 -12.88
N THR A 257 7.97 8.88 -13.64
CA THR A 257 8.39 8.18 -14.86
C THR A 257 8.91 6.77 -14.57
N ASP A 258 9.66 6.58 -13.49
CA ASP A 258 10.24 5.29 -13.11
C ASP A 258 9.20 4.19 -12.88
N CYS A 259 7.99 4.57 -12.44
CA CYS A 259 6.88 3.62 -12.30
C CYS A 259 6.08 3.51 -13.60
N HIS A 260 5.86 4.61 -14.32
CA HIS A 260 5.03 4.64 -15.53
C HIS A 260 5.73 4.06 -16.77
N ASP A 261 7.06 4.07 -16.81
CA ASP A 261 7.88 3.43 -17.86
C ASP A 261 8.19 1.95 -17.55
N GLY A 262 7.80 1.47 -16.35
CA GLY A 262 7.97 0.09 -15.90
C GLY A 262 9.38 -0.28 -15.46
N ARG A 263 10.31 0.68 -15.30
CA ARG A 263 11.68 0.43 -14.79
C ARG A 263 11.66 0.01 -13.32
N VAL A 264 10.84 0.65 -12.50
CA VAL A 264 10.57 0.23 -11.14
C VAL A 264 9.48 -0.82 -11.17
N ARG A 265 9.81 -2.03 -10.69
CA ARG A 265 8.85 -3.11 -10.49
C ARG A 265 8.53 -3.18 -9.00
N PRO A 266 7.43 -2.58 -8.53
CA PRO A 266 7.07 -2.68 -7.14
C PRO A 266 6.84 -4.16 -6.82
N ARG A 267 7.46 -4.66 -5.75
CA ARG A 267 7.23 -6.03 -5.22
C ARG A 267 5.76 -6.30 -4.83
N ARG A 268 4.90 -5.28 -4.95
CA ARG A 268 3.45 -5.34 -4.74
C ARG A 268 2.68 -5.69 -6.01
N VAL A 269 3.30 -5.55 -7.19
CA VAL A 269 2.72 -5.94 -8.49
C VAL A 269 2.99 -7.42 -8.75
N HIS A 270 4.22 -7.87 -8.50
CA HIS A 270 4.62 -9.27 -8.59
C HIS A 270 5.36 -9.69 -7.32
N PRO A 271 5.14 -10.91 -6.79
CA PRO A 271 5.97 -11.46 -5.71
C PRO A 271 7.41 -11.70 -6.19
N SER A 272 8.35 -11.82 -5.25
CA SER A 272 9.78 -11.98 -5.58
C SER A 272 10.11 -13.27 -6.35
N ASP A 273 9.26 -14.30 -6.24
CA ASP A 273 9.35 -15.59 -6.93
C ASP A 273 8.35 -15.68 -8.09
N PHE A 274 7.99 -14.56 -8.70
CA PHE A 274 6.94 -14.52 -9.73
C PHE A 274 7.14 -15.55 -10.84
N LEU A 275 8.38 -15.84 -11.27
CA LEU A 275 8.66 -16.85 -12.29
C LEU A 275 8.08 -18.23 -11.94
N THR A 276 8.03 -18.60 -10.67
CA THR A 276 7.51 -19.89 -10.19
C THR A 276 5.99 -19.95 -10.28
N VAL A 277 5.31 -18.84 -10.00
CA VAL A 277 3.84 -18.77 -9.99
C VAL A 277 3.27 -18.25 -11.32
N HIS A 278 4.09 -17.61 -12.15
CA HIS A 278 3.72 -16.97 -13.41
C HIS A 278 2.93 -17.90 -14.35
N PRO A 279 3.29 -19.20 -14.53
CA PRO A 279 2.52 -20.09 -15.40
C PRO A 279 1.06 -20.28 -14.95
N VAL A 280 0.79 -20.26 -13.64
CA VAL A 280 -0.56 -20.37 -13.09
C VAL A 280 -1.37 -19.09 -13.37
N TYR A 281 -0.75 -17.93 -13.18
CA TYR A 281 -1.36 -16.63 -13.49
C TYR A 281 -1.64 -16.49 -14.99
N ALA A 282 -0.68 -16.86 -15.84
CA ALA A 282 -0.80 -16.79 -17.29
C ALA A 282 -1.91 -17.71 -17.84
N ARG A 283 -2.05 -18.94 -17.31
CA ARG A 283 -3.13 -19.87 -17.69
C ARG A 283 -4.50 -19.37 -17.27
N ARG A 284 -4.65 -18.97 -16.00
CA ARG A 284 -5.92 -18.45 -15.47
C ARG A 284 -6.42 -17.25 -16.27
N ASP A 285 -5.52 -16.33 -16.61
CA ASP A 285 -5.90 -15.12 -17.33
C ASP A 285 -6.15 -15.37 -18.83
N GLY A 286 -5.62 -16.47 -19.40
CA GLY A 286 -5.93 -16.95 -20.76
C GLY A 286 -7.29 -17.67 -20.87
N GLU A 287 -7.72 -18.39 -19.83
CA GLU A 287 -9.01 -19.11 -19.79
C GLU A 287 -10.23 -18.16 -19.72
N LEU A 288 -10.06 -16.91 -19.26
CA LEU A 288 -11.12 -15.90 -19.23
C LEU A 288 -11.40 -15.24 -20.60
N GLY A 289 -10.79 -15.71 -21.69
CA GLY A 289 -11.06 -15.22 -23.05
C GLY A 289 -10.55 -13.80 -23.34
N THR A 290 -9.83 -13.18 -22.40
CA THR A 290 -9.17 -11.89 -22.61
C THR A 290 -7.77 -12.14 -23.18
N SER A 291 -7.57 -11.88 -24.47
CA SER A 291 -6.29 -11.99 -25.15
C SER A 291 -5.18 -11.22 -24.39
N GLY A 292 -4.34 -11.91 -23.62
CA GLY A 292 -3.22 -11.32 -22.87
C GLY A 292 -3.47 -10.96 -21.39
N GLY A 293 -4.64 -11.29 -20.84
CA GLY A 293 -4.90 -11.13 -19.40
C GLY A 293 -4.80 -9.71 -18.85
N ARG A 294 -4.80 -9.56 -17.52
CA ARG A 294 -4.51 -8.27 -16.85
C ARG A 294 -3.06 -7.83 -17.05
N CYS A 295 -2.24 -8.68 -17.65
CA CYS A 295 -0.82 -8.44 -17.88
C CYS A 295 -0.61 -7.43 -19.02
N THR A 296 -1.47 -7.42 -20.05
CA THR A 296 -1.33 -6.51 -21.20
C THR A 296 -1.64 -5.06 -20.92
N SER A 297 -2.17 -4.73 -19.74
CA SER A 297 -2.23 -3.33 -19.29
C SER A 297 -0.85 -2.73 -19.04
N CYS A 298 0.17 -3.58 -18.82
CA CYS A 298 1.54 -3.15 -18.54
C CYS A 298 2.62 -3.84 -19.41
N HIS A 299 2.33 -5.01 -20.00
CA HIS A 299 3.30 -5.83 -20.75
C HIS A 299 2.78 -6.18 -22.15
N THR A 300 3.52 -5.85 -23.20
CA THR A 300 3.16 -6.26 -24.56
C THR A 300 3.58 -7.71 -24.80
N ILE A 301 2.70 -8.52 -25.41
CA ILE A 301 2.96 -9.94 -25.68
C ILE A 301 4.19 -10.11 -26.59
N SER A 302 4.27 -9.30 -27.64
CA SER A 302 5.30 -9.39 -28.68
C SER A 302 6.69 -8.99 -28.21
N GLN A 303 6.82 -8.10 -27.21
CA GLN A 303 8.13 -7.62 -26.74
C GLN A 303 8.54 -8.27 -25.42
N PHE A 304 7.60 -8.47 -24.48
CA PHE A 304 7.94 -8.99 -23.16
C PHE A 304 7.83 -10.51 -23.08
N CYS A 305 6.67 -11.06 -23.48
CA CYS A 305 6.41 -12.49 -23.34
C CYS A 305 7.27 -13.31 -24.32
N ALA A 306 7.25 -12.94 -25.60
CA ALA A 306 8.01 -13.65 -26.64
C ALA A 306 9.52 -13.62 -26.38
N GLU A 307 10.08 -12.48 -25.95
CA GLU A 307 11.50 -12.37 -25.66
C GLU A 307 11.92 -13.18 -24.43
N CYS A 308 11.16 -13.11 -23.33
CA CYS A 308 11.44 -13.90 -22.13
C CYS A 308 11.37 -15.40 -22.42
N HIS A 309 10.31 -15.85 -23.09
CA HIS A 309 10.16 -17.26 -23.46
C HIS A 309 11.20 -17.70 -24.50
N GLY A 310 11.63 -16.81 -25.40
CA GLY A 310 12.73 -17.05 -26.33
C GLY A 310 14.07 -17.24 -25.61
N ARG A 311 14.40 -16.37 -24.66
CA ARG A 311 15.62 -16.47 -23.84
C ARG A 311 15.64 -17.72 -22.96
N LEU A 312 14.47 -18.16 -22.48
CA LEU A 312 14.33 -19.36 -21.67
C LEU A 312 14.23 -20.64 -22.50
N GLY A 313 14.25 -20.56 -23.84
CA GLY A 313 14.16 -21.75 -24.69
C GLY A 313 12.76 -22.37 -24.80
N ILE A 314 11.73 -21.67 -24.35
CA ILE A 314 10.35 -22.18 -24.24
C ILE A 314 9.54 -21.83 -25.49
N ALA A 315 9.92 -20.77 -26.21
CA ALA A 315 9.28 -20.36 -27.46
C ALA A 315 10.11 -20.81 -28.69
N PRO A 316 9.46 -21.18 -29.81
CA PRO A 316 10.10 -21.39 -31.12
C PRO A 316 11.09 -20.31 -31.56
N ILE A 317 10.92 -19.05 -31.17
CA ILE A 317 11.90 -17.99 -31.47
C ILE A 317 13.28 -18.20 -30.81
N ALA A 318 13.37 -19.10 -29.83
CA ALA A 318 14.63 -19.47 -29.19
C ALA A 318 15.59 -20.14 -30.18
N ALA A 319 16.90 -19.95 -29.97
CA ALA A 319 17.92 -20.62 -30.76
C ALA A 319 17.85 -22.15 -30.58
N PRO A 320 18.11 -22.95 -31.64
CA PRO A 320 17.87 -24.40 -31.62
C PRO A 320 18.61 -25.17 -30.53
N ASP A 321 19.76 -24.66 -30.10
CA ASP A 321 20.64 -25.21 -29.07
C ASP A 321 20.18 -24.93 -27.63
N VAL A 322 19.37 -23.88 -27.42
CA VAL A 322 18.80 -23.49 -26.11
C VAL A 322 17.33 -23.89 -25.95
N ARG A 323 16.67 -24.41 -26.99
CA ARG A 323 15.27 -24.86 -26.91
C ARG A 323 15.11 -26.00 -25.89
N THR A 324 14.22 -25.79 -24.93
CA THR A 324 13.88 -26.78 -23.91
C THR A 324 13.24 -28.02 -24.57
N ARG A 325 13.58 -29.20 -24.06
CA ARG A 325 12.93 -30.47 -24.45
C ARG A 325 11.64 -30.74 -23.65
N ASP A 326 11.31 -29.83 -22.73
CA ASP A 326 10.15 -29.94 -21.87
C ASP A 326 8.86 -29.87 -22.68
N ARG A 327 7.94 -30.80 -22.40
CA ARG A 327 6.69 -30.95 -23.15
C ARG A 327 5.64 -29.98 -22.64
N TRP A 328 5.61 -28.79 -23.23
CA TRP A 328 4.58 -27.77 -22.98
C TRP A 328 3.26 -28.03 -23.74
N HIS A 329 3.25 -29.01 -24.64
CA HIS A 329 2.06 -29.56 -25.29
C HIS A 329 2.01 -31.10 -25.14
N PRO A 330 0.83 -31.74 -25.22
CA PRO A 330 0.71 -33.20 -25.28
C PRO A 330 1.53 -33.79 -26.45
N PRO A 331 1.84 -35.11 -26.43
CA PRO A 331 2.53 -35.75 -27.54
C PRO A 331 1.84 -35.50 -28.88
N ALA A 332 2.60 -35.36 -29.98
CA ALA A 332 2.05 -35.06 -31.30
C ALA A 332 0.95 -36.05 -31.76
N ALA A 333 1.03 -37.31 -31.33
CA ALA A 333 0.00 -38.32 -31.58
C ALA A 333 -1.37 -37.96 -30.97
N VAL A 334 -1.38 -37.19 -29.89
CA VAL A 334 -2.58 -36.71 -29.19
C VAL A 334 -2.97 -35.30 -29.67
N TRP A 335 -1.98 -34.41 -29.78
CA TRP A 335 -2.18 -32.99 -30.07
C TRP A 335 -2.45 -32.68 -31.55
N VAL A 336 -1.78 -33.39 -32.48
CA VAL A 336 -1.90 -33.16 -33.92
C VAL A 336 -2.85 -34.16 -34.58
N ARG A 337 -2.93 -35.40 -34.06
CA ARG A 337 -3.65 -36.52 -34.67
C ARG A 337 -4.70 -37.20 -33.77
N GLY A 338 -4.88 -36.76 -32.52
CA GLY A 338 -5.82 -37.35 -31.56
C GLY A 338 -7.15 -36.58 -31.48
N PRO A 339 -8.10 -36.98 -30.62
CA PRO A 339 -9.42 -36.34 -30.51
C PRO A 339 -9.43 -35.00 -29.75
N ASN A 340 -8.38 -34.66 -28.99
CA ASN A 340 -8.20 -33.37 -28.30
C ASN A 340 -7.16 -32.52 -29.05
N MET A 341 -7.60 -31.93 -30.17
CA MET A 341 -6.74 -31.40 -31.23
C MET A 341 -6.30 -29.94 -31.02
N HIS A 342 -5.07 -29.66 -31.44
CA HIS A 342 -4.53 -28.33 -31.73
C HIS A 342 -5.53 -27.45 -32.50
N ALA A 343 -6.30 -28.04 -33.43
CA ALA A 343 -7.34 -27.33 -34.18
C ALA A 343 -8.48 -26.79 -33.27
N LEU A 344 -8.97 -27.58 -32.32
CA LEU A 344 -10.05 -27.16 -31.42
C LEU A 344 -9.57 -26.08 -30.44
N GLU A 345 -8.33 -26.20 -29.96
CA GLU A 345 -7.74 -25.20 -29.07
C GLU A 345 -7.36 -23.91 -29.79
N ALA A 346 -6.84 -24.01 -31.02
CA ALA A 346 -6.56 -22.86 -31.87
C ALA A 346 -7.83 -22.09 -32.22
N VAL A 347 -8.95 -22.77 -32.50
CA VAL A 347 -10.25 -22.12 -32.74
C VAL A 347 -10.76 -21.39 -31.48
N ARG A 348 -10.46 -21.89 -30.27
CA ARG A 348 -10.83 -21.23 -29.02
C ARG A 348 -9.99 -19.98 -28.76
N SER A 349 -8.68 -20.03 -29.00
CA SER A 349 -7.78 -18.88 -28.83
C SER A 349 -6.46 -19.08 -29.60
N MET A 350 -6.37 -18.54 -30.80
CA MET A 350 -5.11 -18.50 -31.56
C MET A 350 -4.05 -17.65 -30.84
N GLN A 351 -4.47 -16.64 -30.08
CA GLN A 351 -3.59 -15.73 -29.34
C GLN A 351 -2.82 -16.45 -28.23
N SER A 352 -3.40 -17.50 -27.64
CA SER A 352 -2.70 -18.35 -26.67
C SER A 352 -1.50 -19.05 -27.30
N CYS A 353 -1.62 -19.48 -28.55
CA CYS A 353 -0.54 -20.12 -29.31
C CYS A 353 0.49 -19.10 -29.81
N ALA A 354 0.04 -17.94 -30.29
CA ALA A 354 0.89 -16.86 -30.76
C ALA A 354 1.78 -16.23 -29.67
N SER A 355 1.55 -16.58 -28.39
CA SER A 355 2.42 -16.19 -27.27
C SER A 355 3.78 -16.91 -27.27
N CYS A 356 3.87 -18.05 -27.97
CA CYS A 356 5.11 -18.81 -28.16
C CYS A 356 5.45 -18.99 -29.66
N HIS A 357 4.45 -19.19 -30.50
CA HIS A 357 4.61 -19.43 -31.94
C HIS A 357 4.51 -18.15 -32.77
N ALA A 358 5.31 -18.07 -33.83
CA ALA A 358 5.23 -17.01 -34.83
C ALA A 358 4.27 -17.39 -35.97
N GLU A 359 3.84 -16.41 -36.76
CA GLU A 359 2.94 -16.62 -37.91
C GLU A 359 3.52 -17.66 -38.89
N GLU A 360 4.83 -17.62 -39.13
CA GLU A 360 5.56 -18.58 -39.96
C GLU A 360 5.50 -20.03 -39.45
N ASP A 361 5.36 -20.26 -38.14
CA ASP A 361 5.23 -21.61 -37.57
C ASP A 361 3.89 -22.25 -37.99
N CYS A 362 2.83 -21.45 -38.01
CA CYS A 362 1.49 -21.88 -38.43
C CYS A 362 1.45 -22.16 -39.93
N VAL A 363 2.11 -21.31 -40.73
CA VAL A 363 2.12 -21.38 -42.20
C VAL A 363 2.77 -22.66 -42.71
N GLN A 364 3.76 -23.22 -41.99
CA GLN A 364 4.41 -24.48 -42.38
C GLN A 364 3.41 -25.64 -42.58
N CYS A 365 2.32 -25.67 -41.80
CA CYS A 365 1.27 -26.67 -41.96
C CYS A 365 0.02 -26.12 -42.63
N HIS A 366 -0.38 -24.89 -42.30
CA HIS A 366 -1.65 -24.31 -42.72
C HIS A 366 -1.60 -23.50 -44.02
N GLY A 367 -0.40 -23.19 -44.50
CA GLY A 367 -0.19 -22.59 -45.82
C GLY A 367 -0.69 -23.51 -46.94
N ALA A 368 -1.11 -22.90 -48.05
CA ALA A 368 -1.52 -23.61 -49.26
C ALA A 368 -0.41 -24.54 -49.75
N ARG A 369 -0.77 -25.61 -50.46
CA ARG A 369 0.22 -26.57 -50.99
C ARG A 369 1.25 -25.83 -51.86
N GLY A 370 2.53 -25.98 -51.51
CA GLY A 370 3.64 -25.23 -52.11
C GLY A 370 4.20 -24.12 -51.22
N ILE A 371 3.45 -23.70 -50.19
CA ILE A 371 3.88 -22.79 -49.12
C ILE A 371 3.91 -23.53 -47.78
N GLY A 372 2.90 -24.37 -47.52
CA GLY A 372 2.81 -25.25 -46.35
C GLY A 372 2.26 -26.63 -46.71
N ALA A 373 1.90 -27.41 -45.69
CA ALA A 373 1.36 -28.76 -45.85
C ALA A 373 -0.07 -28.81 -46.44
N GLY A 374 -0.73 -27.66 -46.64
CA GLY A 374 -2.06 -27.57 -47.24
C GLY A 374 -3.20 -27.93 -46.30
N VAL A 375 -3.00 -27.87 -44.97
CA VAL A 375 -4.05 -28.12 -43.98
C VAL A 375 -4.88 -26.85 -43.80
N SER A 376 -6.11 -26.81 -44.30
CA SER A 376 -6.89 -25.58 -44.23
C SER A 376 -7.19 -25.16 -42.78
N PRO A 377 -6.84 -23.92 -42.37
CA PRO A 377 -7.22 -23.38 -41.05
C PRO A 377 -8.63 -22.77 -41.05
N HIS A 378 -9.28 -22.68 -42.21
CA HIS A 378 -10.59 -22.06 -42.36
C HIS A 378 -11.70 -22.97 -41.81
N PRO A 379 -12.74 -22.40 -41.18
CA PRO A 379 -13.89 -23.19 -40.74
C PRO A 379 -14.64 -23.80 -41.94
N PRO A 380 -15.41 -24.88 -41.71
CA PRO A 380 -16.28 -25.44 -42.74
C PRO A 380 -17.18 -24.36 -43.36
N GLY A 381 -17.25 -24.33 -44.71
CA GLY A 381 -18.08 -23.37 -45.45
C GLY A 381 -17.44 -22.00 -45.71
N PHE A 382 -16.22 -21.73 -45.23
CA PHE A 382 -15.53 -20.44 -45.44
C PHE A 382 -15.39 -20.01 -46.90
N ALA A 383 -15.38 -20.96 -47.85
CA ALA A 383 -15.33 -20.66 -49.28
C ALA A 383 -16.43 -19.68 -49.72
N MET A 384 -17.61 -19.72 -49.08
CA MET A 384 -18.73 -18.81 -49.38
C MET A 384 -18.45 -17.35 -48.98
N SER A 385 -17.55 -17.12 -48.02
CA SER A 385 -17.13 -15.79 -47.56
C SER A 385 -15.73 -15.39 -48.03
N CYS A 386 -15.09 -16.23 -48.85
CA CYS A 386 -13.69 -16.08 -49.29
C CYS A 386 -13.45 -14.71 -49.95
N ARG A 387 -14.33 -14.31 -50.87
CA ARG A 387 -14.24 -13.04 -51.59
C ARG A 387 -14.27 -11.83 -50.66
N GLY A 388 -15.27 -11.76 -49.77
CA GLY A 388 -15.42 -10.64 -48.84
C GLY A 388 -14.27 -10.52 -47.85
N ALA A 389 -13.75 -11.66 -47.36
CA ALA A 389 -12.58 -11.67 -46.48
C ALA A 389 -11.31 -11.20 -47.20
N LEU A 390 -11.12 -11.63 -48.45
CA LEU A 390 -9.97 -11.24 -49.28
C LEU A 390 -9.99 -9.75 -49.63
N GLU A 391 -11.15 -9.19 -49.91
CA GLU A 391 -11.33 -7.75 -50.16
C GLU A 391 -11.09 -6.91 -48.90
N THR A 392 -11.44 -7.43 -47.73
CA THR A 392 -11.25 -6.75 -46.43
C THR A 392 -9.79 -6.69 -46.01
N ASN A 393 -9.03 -7.78 -46.17
CA ASN A 393 -7.62 -7.83 -45.77
C ASN A 393 -6.82 -8.83 -46.62
N ALA A 394 -6.47 -8.40 -47.84
CA ALA A 394 -5.68 -9.20 -48.77
C ALA A 394 -4.32 -9.63 -48.19
N ARG A 395 -3.71 -8.80 -47.34
CA ARG A 395 -2.41 -9.07 -46.72
C ARG A 395 -2.46 -10.33 -45.84
N ALA A 396 -3.52 -10.51 -45.07
CA ALA A 396 -3.67 -11.70 -44.22
C ALA A 396 -3.80 -13.00 -45.03
N CYS A 397 -4.31 -12.92 -46.26
CA CYS A 397 -4.46 -14.08 -47.14
C CYS A 397 -3.14 -14.45 -47.84
N ILE A 398 -2.35 -13.46 -48.24
CA ILE A 398 -1.09 -13.64 -48.98
C ILE A 398 -0.08 -14.46 -48.19
N THR A 399 -0.01 -14.31 -46.86
CA THR A 399 0.92 -15.08 -46.03
C THR A 399 0.74 -16.60 -46.19
N CYS A 400 -0.50 -17.07 -46.35
CA CYS A 400 -0.81 -18.49 -46.48
C CYS A 400 -0.99 -18.95 -47.93
N HIS A 401 -1.35 -18.05 -48.84
CA HIS A 401 -1.73 -18.39 -50.22
C HIS A 401 -0.74 -17.90 -51.29
N GLY A 402 0.17 -16.99 -50.95
CA GLY A 402 1.13 -16.42 -51.89
C GLY A 402 0.46 -15.45 -52.87
N ASP A 403 0.18 -15.93 -54.08
CA ASP A 403 -0.35 -15.08 -55.15
C ASP A 403 -1.82 -14.70 -54.92
N VAL A 404 -2.05 -13.40 -54.76
CA VAL A 404 -3.38 -12.85 -54.48
C VAL A 404 -4.30 -12.89 -55.70
N GLU A 405 -3.78 -12.78 -56.92
CA GLU A 405 -4.58 -12.82 -58.15
C GLU A 405 -5.07 -14.24 -58.43
N GLU A 406 -4.19 -15.22 -58.21
CA GLU A 406 -4.57 -16.63 -58.27
C GLU A 406 -5.62 -16.96 -57.20
N LEU A 407 -5.46 -16.42 -55.99
CA LEU A 407 -6.44 -16.59 -54.92
C LEU A 407 -7.80 -15.95 -55.25
N ARG A 408 -7.82 -14.75 -55.85
CA ARG A 408 -9.07 -14.11 -56.30
C ARG A 408 -9.83 -14.94 -57.31
N ALA A 409 -9.14 -15.66 -58.18
CA ALA A 409 -9.78 -16.59 -59.13
C ALA A 409 -10.42 -17.79 -58.43
N ARG A 410 -9.90 -18.21 -57.27
CA ARG A 410 -10.39 -19.33 -56.45
C ARG A 410 -11.51 -18.94 -55.48
N CYS A 411 -11.52 -17.71 -54.97
CA CYS A 411 -12.57 -17.18 -54.09
C CYS A 411 -13.86 -16.78 -54.86
N ARG A 412 -14.12 -17.35 -56.04
CA ARG A 412 -15.11 -16.81 -56.98
C ARG A 412 -16.55 -16.90 -56.52
#